data_AF-A0A1H1N9C7-F1
#
_entry.id   AF-A0A1H1N9C7-F1
#
_cell.length_a   1.000
_cell.length_b   1.000
_cell.length_c   1.000
_cell.angle_alpha   90.00
_cell.angle_beta   90.00
_cell.angle_gamma   90.00
#
_symmetry.space_group_name_H-M   'P 1'
#
loop_
_entity.id
_entity.type
_entity.pdbx_description
1 polymer ?
#
loop_
_entity_poly.entity_id
_entity_poly.type
_entity_poly.pdbx_seq_one_letter_code
_entity_poly.pdbx_strand_id
1 'polypeptide(L)'
;MYSQDVNNDLLGNRWVSFRKEPKKGEVLHIWKLAIPEDDNETLHEERDAFRKMDENEIVYQLNLFSTIENGNIMEQEAILFEVSSSYEDRKTISGIELKNLIAEWKILELK
;
A
#
# COMPACT_ATOMS: atom_id res chain seq x y z
N MET A 1 14.99 6.66 4.93
CA MET A 1 15.53 5.60 5.80
C MET A 1 14.33 5.12 6.60
N TYR A 2 13.58 4.15 6.07
CA TYR A 2 12.47 3.52 6.81
C TYR A 2 13.09 2.28 7.44
N SER A 3 13.33 2.38 8.75
CA SER A 3 14.11 1.43 9.53
C SER A 3 13.30 0.19 9.87
N GLN A 4 14.02 -0.81 10.37
CA GLN A 4 13.61 -1.94 11.21
C GLN A 4 12.66 -1.60 12.39
N ASP A 5 12.18 -0.36 12.50
CA ASP A 5 11.16 0.07 13.43
C ASP A 5 9.93 0.44 12.62
N VAL A 6 9.06 -0.54 12.38
CA VAL A 6 7.63 -0.24 12.23
C VAL A 6 7.31 0.58 13.47
N ASN A 7 7.03 1.87 13.30
CA ASN A 7 6.77 2.76 14.42
C ASN A 7 5.66 2.08 15.25
N ASN A 8 5.96 1.60 16.48
CA ASN A 8 5.03 0.75 17.25
C ASN A 8 3.63 1.40 17.36
N ASP A 9 3.56 2.73 17.27
CA ASP A 9 2.34 3.52 17.17
C ASP A 9 1.37 3.11 16.03
N LEU A 10 1.83 2.43 14.98
CA LEU A 10 1.02 1.97 13.85
C LEU A 10 0.51 0.53 14.00
N LEU A 11 1.06 -0.26 14.93
CA LEU A 11 0.64 -1.63 15.16
C LEU A 11 -0.77 -1.64 15.76
N GLY A 12 -1.70 -2.31 15.09
CA GLY A 12 -3.12 -2.30 15.44
C GLY A 12 -3.85 -0.99 15.11
N ASN A 13 -3.15 0.03 14.60
CA ASN A 13 -3.71 1.35 14.31
C ASN A 13 -3.75 1.63 12.80
N ARG A 14 -4.84 2.25 12.36
CA ARG A 14 -4.97 2.74 10.99
C ARG A 14 -4.47 4.17 10.90
N TRP A 15 -3.37 4.38 10.19
CA TRP A 15 -3.00 5.71 9.74
C TRP A 15 -3.77 6.07 8.47
N VAL A 16 -4.22 7.32 8.37
CA VAL A 16 -4.93 7.84 7.21
C VAL A 16 -4.37 9.22 6.86
N SER A 17 -4.13 9.43 5.58
CA SER A 17 -3.71 10.72 5.05
C SER A 17 -4.79 11.78 5.23
N PHE A 18 -4.36 12.99 5.54
CA PHE A 18 -5.25 14.16 5.62
C PHE A 18 -5.82 14.54 4.24
N ARG A 19 -5.15 14.14 3.15
CA ARG A 19 -5.60 14.37 1.77
C ARG A 19 -6.18 13.11 1.18
N LYS A 20 -7.28 13.27 0.44
CA LYS A 20 -7.93 12.17 -0.29
C LYS A 20 -7.45 12.04 -1.73
N GLU A 21 -6.93 13.10 -2.33
CA GLU A 21 -6.56 13.12 -3.75
C GLU A 21 -5.10 13.55 -3.97
N PRO A 22 -4.35 12.82 -4.82
CA PRO A 22 -3.02 13.23 -5.26
C PRO A 22 -3.12 14.40 -6.24
N LYS A 23 -2.03 15.17 -6.37
CA LYS A 23 -1.80 16.09 -7.48
C LYS A 23 -1.41 15.31 -8.73
N LYS A 24 -1.47 15.97 -9.89
CA LYS A 24 -1.03 15.40 -11.17
C LYS A 24 0.41 14.86 -11.08
N GLY A 25 0.59 13.57 -11.37
CA GLY A 25 1.87 12.88 -11.27
C GLY A 25 2.37 12.56 -9.86
N GLU A 26 1.63 12.94 -8.81
CA GLU A 26 1.91 12.57 -7.42
C GLU A 26 1.39 11.16 -7.13
N VAL A 27 2.17 10.39 -6.35
CA VAL A 27 1.69 9.19 -5.68
C VAL A 27 1.49 9.54 -4.21
N LEU A 28 0.26 9.39 -3.72
CA LEU A 28 -0.15 9.72 -2.37
C LEU A 28 -0.48 8.45 -1.59
N HIS A 29 0.19 8.23 -0.46
CA HIS A 29 -0.19 7.19 0.50
C HIS A 29 -1.45 7.65 1.24
N ILE A 30 -2.56 6.92 1.09
CA ILE A 30 -3.90 7.26 1.60
C ILE A 30 -4.14 6.66 2.97
N TRP A 31 -3.78 5.41 3.19
CA TRP A 31 -3.89 4.79 4.51
C TRP A 31 -2.94 3.60 4.61
N LYS A 32 -2.50 3.33 5.85
CA LYS A 32 -1.73 2.15 6.24
C LYS A 32 -2.40 1.50 7.43
N LEU A 33 -2.37 0.18 7.48
CA LEU A 33 -2.76 -0.62 8.62
C LEU A 33 -1.70 -1.70 8.82
N ALA A 34 -1.06 -1.70 9.98
CA ALA A 34 -0.14 -2.74 10.40
C ALA A 34 -0.86 -3.65 11.41
N ILE A 35 -0.92 -4.95 11.13
CA ILE A 35 -1.69 -5.92 11.91
C ILE A 35 -0.68 -6.89 12.56
N PRO A 36 -0.61 -6.93 13.90
CA PRO A 36 0.27 -7.86 14.59
C PRO A 36 -0.30 -9.29 14.57
N GLU A 37 0.58 -10.29 14.65
CA GLU A 37 0.24 -11.71 14.83
C GLU A 37 -0.27 -11.99 16.25
N ASP A 38 0.36 -11.33 17.22
CA ASP A 38 0.25 -11.64 18.64
C ASP A 38 0.29 -10.39 19.53
N ASP A 39 0.04 -10.60 20.82
CA ASP A 39 0.09 -9.55 21.85
C ASP A 39 1.52 -9.01 22.08
N ASN A 40 2.55 -9.64 21.48
CA ASN A 40 3.91 -9.12 21.49
C ASN A 40 4.15 -8.06 20.40
N GLU A 41 3.09 -7.64 19.70
CA GLU A 41 3.12 -6.65 18.63
C GLU A 41 4.01 -7.07 17.45
N THR A 42 4.19 -8.37 17.23
CA THR A 42 4.97 -8.87 16.09
C THR A 42 4.21 -8.60 14.80
N LEU A 43 4.75 -7.77 13.90
CA LEU A 43 4.08 -7.44 12.64
C LEU A 43 3.89 -8.69 11.76
N HIS A 44 2.65 -8.93 11.35
CA HIS A 44 2.27 -10.07 10.49
C HIS A 44 1.70 -9.65 9.14
N GLU A 45 0.77 -8.69 9.13
CA GLU A 45 0.21 -8.18 7.88
C GLU A 45 0.39 -6.67 7.80
N GLU A 46 0.64 -6.19 6.59
CA GLU A 46 0.50 -4.77 6.26
C GLU A 46 -0.47 -4.59 5.12
N ARG A 47 -1.32 -3.57 5.26
CA ARG A 47 -2.23 -3.12 4.22
C ARG A 47 -1.98 -1.66 3.98
N ASP A 48 -1.64 -1.31 2.75
CA ASP A 48 -1.35 0.05 2.34
C ASP A 48 -2.23 0.42 1.15
N ALA A 49 -2.67 1.67 1.06
CA ALA A 49 -3.34 2.18 -0.12
C ALA A 49 -2.65 3.40 -0.68
N PHE A 50 -2.35 3.37 -1.96
CA PHE A 50 -1.75 4.47 -2.69
C PHE A 50 -2.70 4.97 -3.76
N ARG A 51 -2.73 6.27 -4.00
CA ARG A 51 -3.39 6.87 -5.15
C ARG A 51 -2.40 7.58 -6.05
N LYS A 52 -2.62 7.48 -7.36
CA LYS A 52 -1.89 8.23 -8.38
C LYS A 52 -2.88 8.91 -9.31
N MET A 53 -2.65 10.18 -9.63
CA MET A 53 -3.36 10.87 -10.70
C MET A 53 -2.51 10.82 -11.97
N ASP A 54 -3.07 10.28 -13.04
CA ASP A 54 -2.41 10.20 -14.35
C ASP A 54 -2.44 11.55 -15.10
N GLU A 55 -1.98 11.56 -16.34
CA GLU A 55 -1.94 12.78 -17.15
C GLU A 55 -3.32 13.28 -17.60
N ASN A 56 -4.32 12.39 -17.63
CA ASN A 56 -5.70 12.65 -17.99
C ASN A 56 -6.58 13.00 -16.78
N GLU A 57 -5.98 13.22 -15.61
CA GLU A 57 -6.66 13.51 -14.35
C GLU A 57 -7.48 12.34 -13.80
N ILE A 58 -7.23 11.12 -14.30
CA ILE A 58 -7.83 9.90 -13.78
C ILE A 58 -7.06 9.47 -12.53
N VAL A 59 -7.80 9.20 -11.45
CA VAL A 59 -7.22 8.77 -10.18
C VAL A 59 -7.33 7.26 -10.05
N TYR A 60 -6.19 6.60 -9.97
CA TYR A 60 -6.09 5.18 -9.67
C TYR A 60 -5.75 4.96 -8.20
N GLN A 61 -6.30 3.90 -7.60
CA GLN A 61 -5.93 3.43 -6.28
C GLN A 61 -5.38 2.00 -6.36
N LEU A 62 -4.25 1.81 -5.69
CA LEU A 62 -3.58 0.53 -5.49
C LEU A 62 -3.67 0.19 -4.01
N ASN A 63 -4.37 -0.90 -3.66
CA ASN A 63 -4.36 -1.45 -2.31
C ASN A 63 -3.38 -2.62 -2.28
N LEU A 64 -2.27 -2.47 -1.56
CA LEU A 64 -1.28 -3.51 -1.30
C LEU A 64 -1.68 -4.31 -0.06
N PHE A 65 -1.47 -5.62 -0.13
CA PHE A 65 -1.61 -6.56 0.96
C PHE A 65 -0.29 -7.33 1.05
N SER A 66 0.39 -7.24 2.19
CA SER A 66 1.68 -7.87 2.42
C SER A 66 1.62 -8.77 3.65
N THR A 67 2.13 -9.98 3.52
CA THR A 67 2.40 -10.87 4.66
C THR A 67 3.88 -10.76 5.01
N ILE A 68 4.16 -10.60 6.29
CA ILE A 68 5.50 -10.31 6.82
C ILE A 68 5.89 -11.38 7.83
N GLU A 69 7.12 -11.87 7.70
CA GLU A 69 7.71 -12.82 8.64
C GLU A 69 9.13 -12.36 8.98
N ASN A 70 9.43 -12.21 10.28
CA ASN A 70 10.73 -11.73 10.76
C ASN A 70 11.19 -10.41 10.09
N GLY A 71 10.25 -9.51 9.82
CA GLY A 71 10.51 -8.22 9.17
C GLY A 71 10.66 -8.27 7.64
N ASN A 72 10.50 -9.44 7.01
CA ASN A 72 10.61 -9.59 5.55
C ASN A 72 9.22 -9.78 4.92
N ILE A 73 8.97 -9.14 3.78
CA ILE A 73 7.77 -9.39 2.98
C ILE A 73 7.89 -10.77 2.33
N MET A 74 7.01 -11.69 2.73
CA MET A 74 6.97 -13.07 2.23
C MET A 74 6.06 -13.19 1.01
N GLU A 75 4.87 -12.60 1.12
CA GLU A 75 3.86 -12.59 0.06
C GLU A 75 3.33 -11.17 -0.11
N GLN A 76 3.04 -10.80 -1.36
CA GLN A 76 2.46 -9.52 -1.67
C GLN A 76 1.56 -9.60 -2.89
N GLU A 77 0.36 -9.09 -2.74
CA GLU A 77 -0.62 -8.91 -3.81
C GLU A 77 -1.27 -7.54 -3.71
N ALA A 78 -1.98 -7.15 -4.75
CA ALA A 78 -2.67 -5.88 -4.75
C ALA A 78 -3.96 -5.88 -5.58
N ILE A 79 -4.82 -4.93 -5.27
CA ILE A 79 -6.00 -4.60 -6.07
C ILE A 79 -5.81 -3.20 -6.63
N LEU A 80 -5.78 -3.08 -7.96
CA LEU A 80 -5.70 -1.82 -8.70
C LEU A 80 -7.07 -1.50 -9.32
N PHE A 81 -7.51 -0.25 -9.20
CA PHE A 81 -8.75 0.23 -9.79
C PHE A 81 -8.76 1.75 -9.96
N GLU A 82 -9.62 2.25 -10.84
CA GLU A 82 -9.93 3.68 -10.93
C GLU A 82 -10.90 4.08 -9.81
N VAL A 83 -10.66 5.20 -9.14
CA VAL A 83 -11.45 5.61 -7.95
C VAL A 83 -12.91 5.92 -8.31
N SER A 84 -13.16 6.46 -9.51
CA SER A 84 -14.49 6.77 -10.03
C SER A 84 -15.22 5.56 -10.60
N SER A 85 -14.54 4.44 -10.83
CA SER A 85 -15.11 3.29 -11.53
C SER A 85 -15.95 2.41 -10.60
N SER A 86 -16.63 1.43 -11.21
CA SER A 86 -17.40 0.45 -10.48
C SER A 86 -16.50 -0.54 -9.75
N TYR A 87 -17.06 -1.31 -8.82
CA TYR A 87 -16.34 -2.40 -8.15
C TYR A 87 -15.90 -3.51 -9.10
N GLU A 88 -16.55 -3.65 -10.27
CA GLU A 88 -16.29 -4.70 -11.24
C GLU A 88 -14.98 -4.50 -12.01
N ASP A 89 -14.46 -3.27 -12.02
CA ASP A 89 -13.23 -2.89 -12.74
C ASP A 89 -11.95 -3.12 -11.91
N ARG A 90 -12.06 -3.84 -10.78
CA ARG A 90 -10.95 -4.13 -9.89
C ARG A 90 -10.08 -5.24 -10.45
N LYS A 91 -8.80 -4.93 -10.65
CA LYS A 91 -7.80 -5.89 -11.10
C LYS A 91 -6.93 -6.34 -9.95
N THR A 92 -6.95 -7.64 -9.65
CA THR A 92 -5.93 -8.26 -8.79
C THR A 92 -4.62 -8.37 -9.56
N ILE A 93 -3.53 -7.93 -8.95
CA ILE A 93 -2.18 -7.98 -9.51
C ILE A 93 -1.21 -8.57 -8.48
N SER A 94 -0.21 -9.31 -8.95
CA SER A 94 0.80 -9.94 -8.11
C SER A 94 2.09 -10.20 -8.91
N GLY A 95 3.13 -10.69 -8.23
CA GLY A 95 4.38 -11.12 -8.87
C GLY A 95 5.09 -9.98 -9.61
N ILE A 96 5.54 -10.25 -10.84
CA ILE A 96 6.35 -9.29 -11.61
C ILE A 96 5.57 -8.04 -12.03
N GLU A 97 4.27 -8.17 -12.31
CA GLU A 97 3.42 -7.03 -12.67
C GLU A 97 3.34 -6.05 -11.49
N LEU A 98 3.10 -6.56 -10.30
CA LEU A 98 3.05 -5.75 -9.08
C LEU A 98 4.40 -5.08 -8.79
N LYS A 99 5.51 -5.82 -8.88
CA LYS A 99 6.87 -5.27 -8.67
C LYS A 99 7.18 -4.12 -9.63
N ASN A 100 6.80 -4.27 -10.90
CA ASN A 100 6.98 -3.20 -11.90
C ASN A 100 6.14 -1.98 -11.55
N LEU A 101 4.90 -2.16 -11.11
CA LEU A 101 4.02 -1.06 -10.72
C LEU A 101 4.53 -0.33 -9.49
N ILE A 102 4.97 -1.05 -8.46
CA ILE A 102 5.59 -0.49 -7.25
C ILE A 102 6.82 0.35 -7.61
N ALA A 103 7.69 -0.16 -8.49
CA ALA A 103 8.86 0.56 -8.96
C ALA A 103 8.48 1.81 -9.78
N GLU A 104 7.49 1.72 -10.67
CA GLU A 104 6.99 2.85 -11.46
C GLU A 104 6.42 3.95 -10.55
N TRP A 105 5.62 3.56 -9.57
CA TRP A 105 4.99 4.48 -8.61
C TRP A 105 5.95 4.94 -7.52
N LYS A 106 7.18 4.41 -7.50
CA LYS A 106 8.22 4.70 -6.50
C LYS A 106 7.71 4.49 -5.07
N ILE A 107 6.87 3.46 -4.88
CA ILE A 107 6.43 3.06 -3.56
C ILE A 107 7.64 2.42 -2.88
N LEU A 108 8.05 2.94 -1.73
CA LEU A 108 9.19 2.42 -1.00
C LEU A 108 8.81 1.06 -0.41
N GLU A 109 9.43 -0.02 -0.91
CA GLU A 109 9.34 -1.34 -0.29
C GLU A 109 10.18 -1.35 1.00
N LEU A 110 9.67 -2.00 2.04
CA LEU A 110 10.47 -2.37 3.21
C LEU A 110 11.62 -3.29 2.71
N LYS A 111 12.85 -2.94 3.07
CA LYS A 111 14.04 -3.76 2.80
C LYS A 111 14.41 -4.58 4.02
#